data_AF-A0A958CHX5-F1
#
_entry.id   AF-A0A958CHX5-F1
#
_cell.length_a   1.000
_cell.length_b   1.000
_cell.length_c   1.000
_cell.angle_alpha   90.00
_cell.angle_beta   90.00
_cell.angle_gamma   90.00
#
_symmetry.space_group_name_H-M   'P 1'
#
loop_
_entity.id
_entity.type
_entity.pdbx_description
1 polymer ?
#
loop_
_entity_poly.entity_id
_entity_poly.type
_entity_poly.pdbx_seq_one_letter_code
_entity_poly.pdbx_strand_id
1 'polypeptide(L)'
;MNQHRCLPYENSLLVRTYFSTYLELLVAAHENASSDIEGRFVKAAFSPEALERRLQRIEHLGLTSRILAEVGEIGDPVELDRRLTDVWAELRTLDQLLREGYTDIEKVTTTADFIARRDSQKTAFQVTHLHKLLAVEIERRNPPHLRNESTVGMVDSVHERLDSPAGHLFWSRVEEKNGKFARWTTGGWSRCIVLVTNEVGFQDTLQRHIGCQQIRASIHDLPVINIEQFLWLPDDGNGAWFHVGAAIRETLCWADWKDALPSDSLSEVGQSTLPIERRQVDIDSDIPSWLKERN
;
A
#
# COMPACT_ATOMS: atom_id res chain seq x y z
N MET A 1 -13.36 -1.89 39.83
CA MET A 1 -11.92 -1.59 39.83
C MET A 1 -11.48 -1.55 38.38
N ASN A 2 -11.38 -0.34 37.81
CA ASN A 2 -10.89 -0.16 36.44
C ASN A 2 -9.37 -0.31 36.47
N GLN A 3 -8.86 -1.46 36.02
CA GLN A 3 -7.45 -1.55 35.66
C GLN A 3 -7.23 -0.51 34.55
N HIS A 4 -6.38 0.49 34.81
CA HIS A 4 -5.84 1.33 33.75
C HIS A 4 -5.10 0.41 32.78
N ARG A 5 -5.79 -0.01 31.71
CA ARG A 5 -5.16 -0.67 30.57
C ARG A 5 -4.36 0.42 29.87
N CYS A 6 -3.04 0.31 29.95
CA CYS A 6 -2.15 1.14 29.15
C CYS A 6 -2.48 0.91 27.67
N LEU A 7 -2.83 1.97 26.96
CA LEU A 7 -3.03 1.88 25.51
C LEU A 7 -1.66 1.59 24.87
N PRO A 8 -1.60 0.77 23.81
CA PRO A 8 -0.32 0.29 23.24
C PRO A 8 0.59 1.41 22.69
N TYR A 9 0.09 2.64 22.62
CA TYR A 9 0.77 3.83 22.06
C TYR A 9 1.12 4.91 23.10
N GLU A 10 1.06 4.62 24.41
CA GLU A 10 1.31 5.63 25.47
C GLU A 10 2.66 6.35 25.37
N ASN A 11 3.68 5.66 24.83
CA ASN A 11 5.04 6.18 24.64
C ASN A 11 5.29 6.82 23.26
N SER A 12 4.29 6.88 22.38
CA SER A 12 4.41 7.40 21.01
C SER A 12 3.81 8.81 20.92
N LEU A 13 4.67 9.85 20.95
CA LEU A 13 4.24 11.26 21.06
C LEU A 13 3.38 11.70 19.88
N LEU A 14 3.83 11.45 18.65
CA LEU A 14 3.11 11.88 17.45
C LEU A 14 1.85 11.05 17.22
N VAL A 15 1.90 9.74 17.50
CA VAL A 15 0.70 8.88 17.47
C VAL A 15 -0.35 9.42 18.43
N ARG A 16 0.03 9.77 19.66
CA ARG A 16 -0.89 10.39 20.62
C ARG A 16 -1.42 11.74 20.14
N THR A 17 -0.55 12.55 19.54
CA THR A 17 -0.92 13.89 19.04
C THR A 17 -1.96 13.80 17.92
N TYR A 18 -1.80 12.85 17.00
CA TYR A 18 -2.58 12.79 15.77
C TYR A 18 -3.72 11.78 15.79
N PHE A 19 -3.61 10.70 16.55
CA PHE A 19 -4.53 9.55 16.47
C PHE A 19 -5.22 9.18 17.77
N SER A 20 -4.87 9.77 18.93
CA SER A 20 -5.39 9.36 20.25
C SER A 20 -6.92 9.27 20.30
N THR A 21 -7.62 10.34 19.93
CA THR A 21 -9.09 10.38 19.94
C THR A 21 -9.71 9.31 19.06
N TYR A 22 -9.15 9.08 17.87
CA TYR A 22 -9.65 8.06 16.95
C TYR A 22 -9.41 6.64 17.46
N LEU A 23 -8.22 6.39 18.02
CA LEU A 23 -7.85 5.09 18.57
C LEU A 23 -8.68 4.74 19.81
N GLU A 24 -8.98 5.71 20.67
CA GLU A 24 -9.86 5.51 21.82
C GLU A 24 -11.27 5.07 21.38
N LEU A 25 -11.83 5.74 20.36
CA LEU A 25 -13.15 5.38 19.80
C LEU A 25 -13.14 3.97 19.20
N LEU A 26 -12.13 3.64 18.40
CA LEU A 26 -12.03 2.34 17.75
C LEU A 26 -11.78 1.20 18.75
N VAL A 27 -10.93 1.41 19.76
CA VAL A 27 -10.70 0.42 20.82
C VAL A 27 -11.98 0.18 21.62
N ALA A 28 -12.67 1.24 22.04
CA ALA A 28 -13.93 1.12 22.75
C ALA A 28 -14.99 0.39 21.91
N ALA A 29 -15.06 0.66 20.60
CA ALA A 29 -15.98 -0.02 19.70
C ALA A 29 -15.60 -1.51 19.52
N HIS A 30 -14.30 -1.83 19.41
CA HIS A 30 -13.81 -3.20 19.27
C HIS A 30 -14.04 -4.05 20.55
N GLU A 31 -13.90 -3.45 21.73
CA GLU A 31 -14.15 -4.14 23.01
C GLU A 31 -15.65 -4.39 23.28
N ASN A 32 -16.54 -3.55 22.73
CA ASN A 32 -17.99 -3.64 22.96
C ASN A 32 -18.76 -4.34 21.83
N ALA A 33 -18.19 -4.46 20.62
CA ALA A 33 -18.86 -5.05 19.47
C ALA A 33 -18.69 -6.58 19.41
N SER A 34 -19.80 -7.28 19.18
CA SER A 34 -19.79 -8.63 18.64
C SER A 34 -19.58 -8.53 17.12
N SER A 35 -18.44 -9.02 16.63
CA SER A 35 -18.10 -9.40 15.25
C SER A 35 -17.94 -8.37 14.10
N ASP A 36 -18.51 -7.16 14.11
CA ASP A 36 -18.60 -6.41 12.82
C ASP A 36 -17.45 -5.44 12.51
N ILE A 37 -16.62 -5.09 13.49
CA ILE A 37 -15.42 -4.27 13.25
C ILE A 37 -14.23 -5.20 12.95
N GLU A 38 -13.86 -5.30 11.68
CA GLU A 38 -12.63 -6.00 11.28
C GLU A 38 -11.39 -5.38 11.94
N GLY A 39 -11.46 -4.09 12.29
CA GLY A 39 -10.43 -3.33 13.00
C GLY A 39 -9.15 -3.27 12.20
N ARG A 40 -9.21 -2.88 10.92
CA ARG A 40 -8.04 -2.93 10.02
C ARG A 40 -7.04 -1.85 10.35
N PHE A 41 -7.49 -0.64 10.69
CA PHE A 41 -6.62 0.40 11.19
C PHE A 41 -6.13 0.06 12.59
N VAL A 42 -6.99 -0.51 13.45
CA VAL A 42 -6.57 -1.02 14.77
C VAL A 42 -5.49 -2.10 14.64
N LYS A 43 -5.64 -3.02 13.69
CA LYS A 43 -4.68 -4.08 13.34
C LYS A 43 -3.40 -3.51 12.71
N ALA A 44 -3.50 -2.51 11.84
CA ALA A 44 -2.34 -1.81 11.26
C ALA A 44 -1.60 -0.97 12.33
N ALA A 45 -2.31 -0.48 13.34
CA ALA A 45 -1.75 0.21 14.50
C ALA A 45 -1.02 -0.74 15.48
N PHE A 46 -0.93 -2.05 15.22
CA PHE A 46 -0.16 -3.01 16.06
C PHE A 46 1.37 -2.81 16.03
N SER A 47 1.89 -1.82 15.29
CA SER A 47 3.23 -1.29 15.57
C SER A 47 3.18 0.24 15.73
N PRO A 48 2.74 0.73 16.90
CA PRO A 48 2.74 2.16 17.21
C PRO A 48 4.13 2.78 17.00
N GLU A 49 5.19 2.02 17.24
CA GLU A 49 6.57 2.43 16.99
C GLU A 49 6.91 2.60 15.50
N ALA A 50 6.37 1.75 14.62
CA ALA A 50 6.55 1.92 13.17
C ALA A 50 5.77 3.14 12.65
N LEU A 51 4.54 3.34 13.15
CA LEU A 51 3.71 4.51 12.87
C LEU A 51 4.40 5.79 13.37
N GLU A 52 4.86 5.81 14.62
CA GLU A 52 5.59 6.93 15.24
C GLU A 52 6.82 7.29 14.41
N ARG A 53 7.68 6.30 14.08
CA ARG A 53 8.88 6.54 13.26
C ARG A 53 8.53 7.10 11.88
N ARG A 54 7.41 6.68 11.29
CA ARG A 54 6.95 7.23 10.01
C ARG A 54 6.51 8.67 10.15
N LEU A 55 5.71 8.98 11.18
CA LEU A 55 5.27 10.33 11.50
C LEU A 55 6.48 11.25 11.72
N GLN A 56 7.48 10.81 12.49
CA GLN A 56 8.71 11.57 12.72
C GLN A 56 9.45 11.93 11.43
N ARG A 57 9.43 11.06 10.42
CA ARG A 57 10.07 11.34 9.12
C ARG A 57 9.30 12.37 8.30
N ILE A 58 7.98 12.39 8.36
CA ILE A 58 7.14 13.25 7.50
C ILE A 58 6.64 14.52 8.19
N GLU A 59 6.74 14.61 9.52
CA GLU A 59 6.16 15.70 10.32
C GLU A 59 6.64 17.09 9.86
N HIS A 60 7.92 17.22 9.52
CA HIS A 60 8.50 18.47 9.05
C HIS A 60 7.86 19.03 7.77
N LEU A 61 7.11 18.22 7.01
CA LEU A 61 6.35 18.67 5.83
C LEU A 61 5.07 19.44 6.21
N GLY A 62 4.59 19.32 7.46
CA GLY A 62 3.37 19.99 7.91
C GLY A 62 2.08 19.51 7.21
N LEU A 63 2.11 18.35 6.55
CA LEU A 63 0.97 17.80 5.81
C LEU A 63 0.08 16.86 6.64
N THR A 64 0.59 16.28 7.73
CA THR A 64 -0.12 15.28 8.55
C THR A 64 -1.50 15.77 9.01
N SER A 65 -1.58 16.98 9.57
CA SER A 65 -2.87 17.55 10.03
C SER A 65 -3.86 17.79 8.89
N ARG A 66 -3.36 18.16 7.69
CA ARG A 66 -4.21 18.40 6.51
C ARG A 66 -4.81 17.10 5.99
N ILE A 67 -4.04 16.01 6.00
CA ILE A 67 -4.51 14.67 5.65
C ILE A 67 -5.58 14.21 6.65
N LEU A 68 -5.29 14.34 7.95
CA LEU A 68 -6.23 13.92 9.00
C LEU A 68 -7.55 14.72 9.02
N ALA A 69 -7.54 15.95 8.54
CA ALA A 69 -8.76 16.75 8.43
C ALA A 69 -9.82 16.11 7.49
N GLU A 70 -9.42 15.21 6.58
CA GLU A 70 -10.34 14.49 5.68
C GLU A 70 -11.16 13.39 6.36
N VAL A 71 -10.72 12.95 7.55
CA VAL A 71 -11.50 12.04 8.39
C VAL A 71 -12.77 12.75 8.85
N GLY A 72 -12.65 14.01 9.30
CA GLY A 72 -13.77 14.78 9.83
C GLY A 72 -14.39 14.17 11.08
N GLU A 73 -15.66 14.50 11.35
CA GLU A 73 -16.42 13.95 12.46
C GLU A 73 -17.16 12.69 12.02
N ILE A 74 -16.56 11.52 12.25
CA ILE A 74 -17.19 10.22 11.95
C ILE A 74 -17.53 9.52 13.26
N GLY A 75 -18.83 9.31 13.49
CA GLY A 75 -19.34 8.58 14.66
C GLY A 75 -19.45 7.07 14.46
N ASP A 76 -19.57 6.59 13.21
CA ASP A 76 -19.62 5.16 12.90
C ASP A 76 -18.21 4.55 12.94
N PRO A 77 -17.94 3.59 13.85
CA PRO A 77 -16.61 2.99 13.97
C PRO A 77 -16.12 2.26 12.71
N VAL A 78 -17.02 1.68 11.91
CA VAL A 78 -16.64 0.95 10.69
C VAL A 78 -16.14 1.92 9.62
N GLU A 79 -16.90 3.00 9.38
CA GLU A 79 -16.47 4.06 8.47
C GLU A 79 -15.22 4.79 8.99
N LEU A 80 -15.09 4.97 10.31
CA LEU A 80 -13.89 5.57 10.91
C LEU A 80 -12.64 4.72 10.64
N ASP A 81 -12.70 3.41 10.89
CA ASP A 81 -11.59 2.47 10.60
C ASP A 81 -11.20 2.50 9.11
N ARG A 82 -12.21 2.54 8.22
CA ARG A 82 -11.98 2.64 6.77
C ARG A 82 -11.27 3.94 6.40
N ARG A 83 -11.71 5.08 6.93
CA ARG A 83 -11.17 6.41 6.61
C ARG A 83 -9.78 6.63 7.20
N LEU A 84 -9.51 6.09 8.38
CA LEU A 84 -8.15 6.10 8.93
C LEU A 84 -7.19 5.21 8.13
N THR A 85 -7.69 4.14 7.53
CA THR A 85 -6.90 3.32 6.60
C THR A 85 -6.57 4.08 5.30
N ASP A 86 -7.50 4.91 4.79
CA ASP A 86 -7.23 5.81 3.66
C ASP A 86 -6.16 6.86 4.02
N VAL A 87 -6.29 7.50 5.19
CA VAL A 87 -5.27 8.42 5.72
C VAL A 87 -3.92 7.73 5.86
N TRP A 88 -3.90 6.49 6.33
CA TRP A 88 -2.67 5.73 6.45
C TRP A 88 -1.98 5.53 5.11
N ALA A 89 -2.74 5.20 4.07
CA ALA A 89 -2.20 5.06 2.72
C ALA A 89 -1.56 6.37 2.21
N GLU A 90 -2.17 7.52 2.53
CA GLU A 90 -1.60 8.82 2.21
C GLU A 90 -0.30 9.11 2.98
N LEU A 91 -0.26 8.87 4.30
CA LEU A 91 0.95 9.04 5.10
C LEU A 91 2.07 8.09 4.68
N ARG A 92 1.72 6.84 4.32
CA ARG A 92 2.65 5.86 3.74
C ARG A 92 3.23 6.36 2.43
N THR A 93 2.39 6.99 1.59
CA THR A 93 2.81 7.56 0.31
C THR A 93 3.78 8.72 0.54
N LEU A 94 3.48 9.66 1.43
CA LEU A 94 4.38 10.78 1.77
C LEU A 94 5.77 10.30 2.18
N ASP A 95 5.83 9.32 3.09
CA ASP A 95 7.09 8.73 3.53
C ASP A 95 7.85 8.10 2.35
N GLN A 96 7.15 7.42 1.43
CA GLN A 96 7.78 6.89 0.23
C GLN A 96 8.35 7.99 -0.66
N LEU A 97 7.56 9.04 -0.94
CA LEU A 97 7.97 10.11 -1.84
C LEU A 97 9.25 10.79 -1.35
N LEU A 98 9.37 11.05 -0.04
CA LEU A 98 10.61 11.56 0.55
C LEU A 98 11.81 10.64 0.31
N ARG A 99 11.62 9.34 0.53
CA ARG A 99 12.69 8.34 0.36
C ARG A 99 13.09 8.15 -1.10
N GLU A 100 12.17 8.40 -2.03
CA GLU A 100 12.41 8.41 -3.48
C GLU A 100 12.99 9.75 -3.98
N GLY A 101 13.28 10.70 -3.09
CA GLY A 101 13.91 11.98 -3.42
C GLY A 101 12.96 13.02 -4.00
N TYR A 102 11.65 12.87 -3.83
CA TYR A 102 10.70 13.91 -4.21
C TYR A 102 10.80 15.11 -3.27
N THR A 103 10.70 16.30 -3.84
CA THR A 103 10.68 17.61 -3.20
C THR A 103 9.41 18.36 -3.60
N ASP A 104 9.16 19.52 -2.97
CA ASP A 104 7.95 20.34 -3.20
C ASP A 104 6.65 19.53 -3.11
N ILE A 105 6.54 18.65 -2.10
CA ILE A 105 5.37 17.80 -1.91
C ILE A 105 4.23 18.64 -1.34
N GLU A 106 3.11 18.70 -2.05
CA GLU A 106 1.90 19.41 -1.63
C GLU A 106 0.68 18.49 -1.70
N LYS A 107 -0.18 18.56 -0.68
CA LYS A 107 -1.52 17.95 -0.71
C LYS A 107 -2.44 18.81 -1.57
N VAL A 108 -3.13 18.18 -2.50
CA VAL A 108 -4.17 18.78 -3.34
C VAL A 108 -5.48 18.00 -3.16
N THR A 109 -6.63 18.63 -3.41
CA THR A 109 -7.94 18.07 -3.00
C THR A 109 -8.91 17.82 -4.15
N THR A 110 -8.64 18.33 -5.35
CA THR A 110 -9.62 18.27 -6.46
C THR A 110 -9.31 17.16 -7.46
N THR A 111 -8.07 17.06 -7.93
CA THR A 111 -7.73 16.26 -9.12
C THR A 111 -6.62 15.23 -8.86
N ALA A 112 -5.89 15.36 -7.77
CA ALA A 112 -4.89 14.44 -7.23
C ALA A 112 -4.98 14.50 -5.70
N ASP A 113 -4.31 13.58 -5.02
CA ASP A 113 -4.11 13.64 -3.57
C ASP A 113 -2.80 14.38 -3.27
N PHE A 114 -1.74 14.12 -4.05
CA PHE A 114 -0.48 14.86 -3.94
C PHE A 114 0.02 15.36 -5.27
N ILE A 115 0.82 16.42 -5.22
CA ILE A 115 1.74 16.81 -6.27
C ILE A 115 3.14 16.87 -5.70
N ALA A 116 4.14 16.47 -6.48
CA ALA A 116 5.53 16.59 -6.07
C ALA A 116 6.46 16.66 -7.29
N ARG A 117 7.72 16.99 -7.04
CA ARG A 117 8.76 17.09 -8.06
C ARG A 117 9.95 16.21 -7.72
N ARG A 118 10.42 15.44 -8.70
CA ARG A 118 11.74 14.79 -8.65
C ARG A 118 12.54 15.26 -9.85
N ASP A 119 13.73 15.79 -9.61
CA ASP A 119 14.55 16.46 -10.61
C ASP A 119 13.76 17.58 -11.33
N SER A 120 13.56 17.46 -12.64
CA SER A 120 12.73 18.36 -13.47
C SER A 120 11.30 17.86 -13.69
N GLN A 121 10.98 16.64 -13.28
CA GLN A 121 9.69 16.01 -13.54
C GLN A 121 8.67 16.34 -12.45
N LYS A 122 7.55 16.96 -12.84
CA LYS A 122 6.38 17.16 -11.99
C LYS A 122 5.47 15.93 -12.06
N THR A 123 5.01 15.45 -10.91
CA THR A 123 4.17 14.24 -10.80
C THR A 123 2.96 14.49 -9.91
N ALA A 124 1.78 14.09 -10.40
CA ALA A 124 0.53 14.12 -9.66
C ALA A 124 0.17 12.69 -9.22
N PHE A 125 -0.16 12.51 -7.95
CA PHE A 125 -0.38 11.22 -7.32
C PHE A 125 -1.83 11.06 -6.88
N GLN A 126 -2.45 9.96 -7.27
CA GLN A 126 -3.76 9.51 -6.77
C GLN A 126 -3.53 8.29 -5.89
N VAL A 127 -3.73 8.45 -4.59
CA VAL A 127 -3.50 7.44 -3.56
C VAL A 127 -4.78 6.68 -3.28
N THR A 128 -4.68 5.37 -3.10
CA THR A 128 -5.81 4.55 -2.68
C THR A 128 -5.33 3.39 -1.83
N HIS A 129 -6.14 3.03 -0.84
CA HIS A 129 -5.93 1.80 -0.08
C HIS A 129 -6.71 0.64 -0.70
N LEU A 130 -6.17 -0.57 -0.58
CA LEU A 130 -6.86 -1.79 -0.93
C LEU A 130 -7.66 -2.34 0.26
N HIS A 131 -8.95 -1.99 0.33
CA HIS A 131 -9.83 -2.48 1.40
C HIS A 131 -10.38 -3.90 1.20
N LYS A 132 -9.81 -4.72 0.33
CA LYS A 132 -10.30 -6.09 0.15
C LYS A 132 -9.21 -7.07 0.54
N LEU A 133 -9.57 -8.02 1.39
CA LEU A 133 -8.66 -9.09 1.78
C LEU A 133 -8.54 -10.11 0.65
N LEU A 134 -7.33 -10.57 0.39
CA LEU A 134 -7.06 -11.56 -0.65
C LEU A 134 -7.83 -12.87 -0.37
N ALA A 135 -7.91 -13.28 0.89
CA ALA A 135 -8.66 -14.46 1.33
C ALA A 135 -10.14 -14.43 0.91
N VAL A 136 -10.77 -13.25 0.95
CA VAL A 136 -12.19 -13.07 0.55
C VAL A 136 -12.35 -13.25 -0.96
N GLU A 137 -11.42 -12.73 -1.76
CA GLU A 137 -11.47 -12.91 -3.21
C GLU A 137 -11.13 -14.36 -3.61
N ILE A 138 -10.23 -15.04 -2.88
CA ILE A 138 -9.97 -16.49 -3.03
C ILE A 138 -11.25 -17.29 -2.78
N GLU A 139 -11.93 -17.08 -1.66
CA GLU A 139 -13.16 -17.80 -1.32
C GLU A 139 -14.26 -17.59 -2.37
N ARG A 140 -14.37 -16.36 -2.88
CA ARG A 140 -15.39 -15.97 -3.84
C ARG A 140 -15.15 -16.54 -5.24
N ARG A 141 -13.90 -16.57 -5.69
CA ARG A 141 -13.57 -16.83 -7.11
C ARG A 141 -13.04 -18.23 -7.37
N ASN A 142 -12.40 -18.83 -6.38
CA ASN A 142 -11.82 -20.14 -6.58
C ASN A 142 -12.88 -21.25 -6.42
N PRO A 143 -12.76 -22.34 -7.20
CA PRO A 143 -13.57 -23.53 -6.99
C PRO A 143 -13.30 -24.13 -5.60
N PRO A 144 -14.26 -24.85 -4.99
CA PRO A 144 -14.16 -25.31 -3.59
C PRO A 144 -12.88 -26.05 -3.21
N HIS A 145 -12.29 -26.82 -4.15
CA HIS A 145 -11.05 -27.57 -3.90
C HIS A 145 -9.82 -26.67 -3.72
N LEU A 146 -9.83 -25.46 -4.28
CA LEU A 146 -8.72 -24.49 -4.19
C LEU A 146 -8.87 -23.46 -3.06
N ARG A 147 -10.02 -23.39 -2.38
CA ARG A 147 -10.31 -22.34 -1.38
C ARG A 147 -9.52 -22.48 -0.09
N ASN A 148 -9.25 -23.72 0.32
CA ASN A 148 -8.60 -24.04 1.59
C ASN A 148 -7.13 -24.40 1.42
N GLU A 149 -6.61 -24.29 0.21
CA GLU A 149 -5.21 -24.57 -0.06
C GLU A 149 -4.33 -23.38 0.36
N SER A 150 -3.12 -23.70 0.80
CA SER A 150 -2.11 -22.70 1.16
C SER A 150 -1.82 -21.76 -0.01
N THR A 151 -1.74 -20.46 0.24
CA THR A 151 -1.30 -19.46 -0.77
C THR A 151 0.19 -19.55 -1.09
N VAL A 152 0.92 -20.40 -0.36
CA VAL A 152 2.33 -20.73 -0.57
C VAL A 152 2.44 -22.19 -1.02
N GLY A 153 3.28 -22.48 -2.02
CA GLY A 153 3.45 -23.83 -2.54
C GLY A 153 4.18 -23.88 -3.90
N MET A 154 3.97 -24.97 -4.65
CA MET A 154 4.49 -25.10 -6.02
C MET A 154 3.95 -23.98 -6.91
N VAL A 155 4.81 -23.45 -7.78
CA VAL A 155 4.55 -22.27 -8.63
C VAL A 155 3.22 -22.37 -9.37
N ASP A 156 3.02 -23.43 -10.17
CA ASP A 156 1.81 -23.62 -10.98
C ASP A 156 0.53 -23.58 -10.13
N SER A 157 0.58 -24.22 -8.97
CA SER A 157 -0.53 -24.29 -8.02
C SER A 157 -0.81 -22.94 -7.36
N VAL A 158 0.22 -22.11 -7.15
CA VAL A 158 0.04 -20.74 -6.62
C VAL A 158 -0.61 -19.84 -7.68
N HIS A 159 -0.16 -19.91 -8.94
CA HIS A 159 -0.76 -19.15 -10.05
C HIS A 159 -2.23 -19.49 -10.26
N GLU A 160 -2.56 -20.79 -10.32
CA GLU A 160 -3.95 -21.27 -10.47
C GLU A 160 -4.86 -20.70 -9.39
N ARG A 161 -4.35 -20.53 -8.15
CA ARG A 161 -5.11 -19.99 -7.02
C ARG A 161 -5.17 -18.47 -6.98
N LEU A 162 -4.13 -17.76 -7.42
CA LEU A 162 -3.98 -16.34 -7.11
C LEU A 162 -4.24 -15.41 -8.29
N ASP A 163 -4.05 -15.84 -9.54
CA ASP A 163 -4.12 -14.93 -10.70
C ASP A 163 -5.47 -14.21 -10.79
N SER A 164 -6.58 -14.96 -10.75
CA SER A 164 -7.91 -14.35 -10.82
C SER A 164 -8.25 -13.52 -9.56
N PRO A 165 -8.11 -14.03 -8.31
CA PRO A 165 -8.36 -13.24 -7.12
C PRO A 165 -7.54 -11.94 -7.04
N ALA A 166 -6.23 -12.02 -7.29
CA ALA A 166 -5.34 -10.86 -7.24
C ALA A 166 -5.65 -9.88 -8.36
N GLY A 167 -5.88 -10.33 -9.59
CA GLY A 167 -6.29 -9.49 -10.72
C GLY A 167 -7.53 -8.65 -10.41
N HIS A 168 -8.57 -9.27 -9.85
CA HIS A 168 -9.80 -8.54 -9.49
C HIS A 168 -9.63 -7.55 -8.34
N LEU A 169 -8.75 -7.90 -7.39
CA LEU A 169 -8.42 -7.07 -6.25
C LEU A 169 -7.72 -5.78 -6.71
N PHE A 170 -6.82 -5.85 -7.70
CA PHE A 170 -6.19 -4.67 -8.29
C PHE A 170 -7.08 -3.91 -9.28
N TRP A 171 -7.74 -4.62 -10.21
CA TRP A 171 -8.51 -4.04 -11.32
C TRP A 171 -9.44 -2.91 -10.89
N SER A 172 -10.28 -3.15 -9.88
CA SER A 172 -11.28 -2.15 -9.45
C SER A 172 -10.67 -0.82 -9.01
N ARG A 173 -9.46 -0.84 -8.43
CA ARG A 173 -8.76 0.37 -7.98
C ARG A 173 -8.01 1.04 -9.12
N VAL A 174 -7.39 0.25 -10.00
CA VAL A 174 -6.73 0.74 -11.20
C VAL A 174 -7.74 1.48 -12.09
N GLU A 175 -8.90 0.85 -12.36
CA GLU A 175 -9.99 1.42 -13.15
C GLU A 175 -10.53 2.72 -12.55
N GLU A 176 -10.89 2.71 -11.25
CA GLU A 176 -11.41 3.89 -10.55
C GLU A 176 -10.45 5.08 -10.65
N LYS A 177 -9.16 4.86 -10.35
CA LYS A 177 -8.17 5.93 -10.28
C LYS A 177 -7.70 6.39 -11.66
N ASN A 178 -7.62 5.49 -12.64
CA ASN A 178 -7.40 5.86 -14.03
C ASN A 178 -8.54 6.77 -14.55
N GLY A 179 -9.79 6.46 -14.21
CA GLY A 179 -10.95 7.30 -14.53
C GLY A 179 -10.88 8.70 -13.91
N LYS A 180 -10.32 8.84 -12.71
CA LYS A 180 -10.08 10.17 -12.10
C LYS A 180 -9.06 10.97 -12.91
N PHE A 181 -7.97 10.34 -13.35
CA PHE A 181 -6.95 10.99 -14.18
C PHE A 181 -7.40 11.33 -15.59
N ALA A 182 -8.42 10.67 -16.14
CA ALA A 182 -9.03 11.08 -17.40
C ALA A 182 -9.58 12.53 -17.35
N ARG A 183 -9.92 13.02 -16.15
CA ARG A 183 -10.39 14.39 -15.90
C ARG A 183 -9.26 15.39 -15.61
N TRP A 184 -8.02 14.93 -15.52
CA TRP A 184 -6.86 15.79 -15.26
C TRP A 184 -6.43 16.50 -16.55
N THR A 185 -6.59 17.82 -16.59
CA THR A 185 -6.30 18.64 -17.79
C THR A 185 -4.98 19.40 -17.73
N THR A 186 -4.26 19.35 -16.60
CA THR A 186 -3.02 20.11 -16.42
C THR A 186 -1.86 19.41 -17.13
N GLY A 187 -1.46 19.93 -18.29
CA GLY A 187 -0.32 19.41 -19.07
C GLY A 187 1.02 19.52 -18.35
N GLY A 188 2.00 18.70 -18.75
CA GLY A 188 3.36 18.71 -18.20
C GLY A 188 3.54 17.99 -16.86
N TRP A 189 2.50 17.28 -16.39
CA TRP A 189 2.54 16.44 -15.19
C TRP A 189 2.48 14.97 -15.57
N SER A 190 3.36 14.17 -14.98
CA SER A 190 3.23 12.71 -14.98
C SER A 190 2.13 12.32 -13.99
N ARG A 191 1.27 11.37 -14.36
CA ARG A 191 0.16 10.88 -13.53
C ARG A 191 0.55 9.53 -12.95
N CYS A 192 0.49 9.44 -11.63
CA CYS A 192 0.87 8.26 -10.88
C CYS A 192 -0.30 7.78 -10.01
N ILE A 193 -0.71 6.53 -10.17
CA ILE A 193 -1.58 5.88 -9.18
C ILE A 193 -0.69 5.26 -8.11
N VAL A 194 -1.01 5.53 -6.84
CA VAL A 194 -0.39 4.87 -5.70
C VAL A 194 -1.41 3.96 -5.04
N LEU A 195 -1.14 2.66 -5.01
CA LEU A 195 -1.94 1.67 -4.30
C LEU A 195 -1.20 1.22 -3.05
N VAL A 196 -1.85 1.33 -1.90
CA VAL A 196 -1.30 0.85 -0.62
C VAL A 196 -2.07 -0.38 -0.15
N THR A 197 -1.33 -1.39 0.32
CA THR A 197 -1.90 -2.67 0.78
C THR A 197 -1.31 -3.10 2.12
N ASN A 198 -2.19 -3.51 3.05
CA ASN A 198 -1.84 -4.11 4.33
C ASN A 198 -2.01 -5.65 4.37
N GLU A 199 -2.20 -6.26 3.20
CA GLU A 199 -2.48 -7.69 3.07
C GLU A 199 -1.23 -8.53 3.35
N VAL A 200 -1.34 -9.44 4.33
CA VAL A 200 -0.23 -10.30 4.78
C VAL A 200 0.21 -11.28 3.69
N GLY A 201 -0.71 -11.72 2.83
CA GLY A 201 -0.38 -12.60 1.69
C GLY A 201 0.70 -12.01 0.79
N PHE A 202 0.65 -10.69 0.54
CA PHE A 202 1.66 -9.99 -0.26
C PHE A 202 2.95 -9.67 0.51
N GLN A 203 3.23 -10.34 1.63
CA GLN A 203 4.57 -10.37 2.22
C GLN A 203 5.45 -11.46 1.59
N ASP A 204 4.85 -12.51 1.02
CA ASP A 204 5.57 -13.55 0.28
C ASP A 204 6.08 -13.03 -1.07
N THR A 205 7.31 -13.42 -1.44
CA THR A 205 7.98 -12.92 -2.64
C THR A 205 7.33 -13.41 -3.93
N LEU A 206 6.86 -14.66 -3.99
CA LEU A 206 6.15 -15.19 -5.16
C LEU A 206 4.78 -14.52 -5.29
N GLN A 207 4.07 -14.31 -4.19
CA GLN A 207 2.79 -13.59 -4.22
C GLN A 207 2.95 -12.12 -4.63
N ARG A 208 4.05 -11.47 -4.23
CA ARG A 208 4.40 -10.11 -4.71
C ARG A 208 4.68 -10.09 -6.20
N HIS A 209 5.37 -11.13 -6.70
CA HIS A 209 5.63 -11.28 -8.12
C HIS A 209 4.34 -11.41 -8.94
N ILE A 210 3.46 -12.31 -8.52
CA ILE A 210 2.10 -12.46 -9.09
C ILE A 210 1.34 -11.13 -9.00
N GLY A 211 1.39 -10.45 -7.85
CA GLY A 211 0.79 -9.14 -7.68
C GLY A 211 1.27 -8.12 -8.72
N CYS A 212 2.57 -8.09 -9.02
CA CYS A 212 3.11 -7.22 -10.06
C CYS A 212 2.61 -7.58 -11.46
N GLN A 213 2.54 -8.87 -11.78
CA GLN A 213 1.98 -9.34 -13.05
C GLN A 213 0.52 -8.94 -13.19
N GLN A 214 -0.28 -9.12 -12.14
CA GLN A 214 -1.70 -8.78 -12.13
C GLN A 214 -1.96 -7.28 -12.16
N ILE A 215 -1.11 -6.46 -11.52
CA ILE A 215 -1.14 -4.99 -11.68
C ILE A 215 -0.86 -4.61 -13.14
N ARG A 216 0.19 -5.17 -13.76
CA ARG A 216 0.49 -4.89 -15.17
C ARG A 216 -0.69 -5.28 -16.07
N ALA A 217 -1.24 -6.48 -15.90
CA ALA A 217 -2.40 -6.93 -16.67
C ALA A 217 -3.58 -5.96 -16.48
N SER A 218 -3.88 -5.59 -15.23
CA SER A 218 -4.96 -4.65 -14.91
C SER A 218 -4.78 -3.26 -15.54
N ILE A 219 -3.54 -2.79 -15.75
CA ILE A 219 -3.30 -1.51 -16.44
C ILE A 219 -3.59 -1.66 -17.94
N HIS A 220 -3.19 -2.77 -18.55
CA HIS A 220 -3.33 -3.00 -19.99
C HIS A 220 -4.72 -3.51 -20.41
N ASP A 221 -5.53 -3.96 -19.46
CA ASP A 221 -6.95 -4.26 -19.67
C ASP A 221 -7.82 -2.98 -19.71
N LEU A 222 -7.27 -1.81 -19.34
CA LEU A 222 -7.97 -0.53 -19.41
C LEU A 222 -8.26 -0.14 -20.87
N PRO A 223 -9.49 0.28 -21.21
CA PRO A 223 -9.81 0.74 -22.57
C PRO A 223 -8.99 1.96 -23.01
N VAL A 224 -8.65 2.82 -22.05
CA VAL A 224 -7.80 4.01 -22.24
C VAL A 224 -6.90 4.17 -21.02
N ILE A 225 -5.59 4.19 -21.24
CA ILE A 225 -4.58 4.38 -20.20
C ILE A 225 -4.31 5.87 -20.02
N ASN A 226 -4.64 6.41 -18.85
CA ASN A 226 -4.49 7.82 -18.46
C ASN A 226 -3.40 8.00 -17.39
N ILE A 227 -2.44 7.09 -17.33
CA ILE A 227 -1.38 7.08 -16.33
C ILE A 227 -0.04 6.80 -17.00
N GLU A 228 1.02 7.39 -16.47
CA GLU A 228 2.39 7.16 -16.91
C GLU A 228 3.16 6.32 -15.89
N GLN A 229 2.69 6.28 -14.64
CA GLN A 229 3.35 5.60 -13.53
C GLN A 229 2.34 4.90 -12.63
N PHE A 230 2.79 3.83 -11.99
CA PHE A 230 2.04 3.15 -10.94
C PHE A 230 2.99 2.80 -9.80
N LEU A 231 2.56 2.97 -8.56
CA LEU A 231 3.33 2.65 -7.37
C LEU A 231 2.48 1.76 -6.47
N TRP A 232 2.96 0.54 -6.22
CA TRP A 232 2.35 -0.37 -5.25
C TRP A 232 3.19 -0.41 -3.99
N LEU A 233 2.60 -0.01 -2.86
CA LEU A 233 3.24 0.03 -1.55
C LEU A 233 2.61 -0.99 -0.60
N PRO A 234 3.36 -1.99 -0.15
CA PRO A 234 3.00 -2.68 1.08
C PRO A 234 3.10 -1.73 2.28
N ASP A 235 2.40 -2.06 3.36
CA ASP A 235 2.47 -1.35 4.64
C ASP A 235 3.91 -1.17 5.13
N ASP A 236 4.72 -2.22 4.97
CA ASP A 236 6.15 -2.27 5.27
C ASP A 236 6.99 -2.65 4.04
N GLY A 237 8.14 -2.00 3.86
CA GLY A 237 9.03 -2.19 2.70
C GLY A 237 8.88 -1.08 1.67
N ASN A 238 9.49 -1.22 0.49
CA ASN A 238 9.55 -0.18 -0.56
C ASN A 238 8.62 -0.45 -1.76
N GLY A 239 8.09 -1.66 -1.87
CA GLY A 239 7.10 -2.03 -2.89
C GLY A 239 7.63 -1.99 -4.31
N ALA A 240 6.71 -1.91 -5.27
CA ALA A 240 6.99 -1.96 -6.70
C ALA A 240 6.59 -0.65 -7.40
N TRP A 241 7.42 -0.21 -8.34
CA TRP A 241 7.22 0.96 -9.17
C TRP A 241 7.11 0.52 -10.62
N PHE A 242 6.13 1.05 -11.34
CA PHE A 242 5.91 0.74 -12.73
C PHE A 242 6.05 2.01 -13.56
N HIS A 243 6.76 1.90 -14.67
CA HIS A 243 6.68 2.85 -15.78
C HIS A 243 5.71 2.24 -16.78
N VAL A 244 4.64 2.97 -17.10
CA VAL A 244 3.56 2.47 -17.95
C VAL A 244 3.87 2.82 -19.40
N GLY A 245 4.13 1.79 -20.21
CA GLY A 245 4.31 1.93 -21.65
C GLY A 245 2.99 1.81 -22.41
N ALA A 246 3.03 1.99 -23.74
CA ALA A 246 1.83 1.92 -24.58
C ALA A 246 1.37 0.47 -24.82
N ALA A 247 2.28 -0.49 -24.72
CA ALA A 247 2.02 -1.92 -24.81
C ALA A 247 2.47 -2.66 -23.55
N ILE A 248 1.91 -3.85 -23.30
CA ILE A 248 2.21 -4.66 -22.11
C ILE A 248 3.72 -4.89 -21.88
N ARG A 249 4.45 -5.17 -22.97
CA ARG A 249 5.90 -5.39 -22.98
C ARG A 249 6.74 -4.14 -22.70
N GLU A 250 6.14 -2.96 -22.85
CA GLU A 250 6.80 -1.67 -22.60
C GLU A 250 6.59 -1.20 -21.15
N THR A 251 5.67 -1.83 -20.41
CA THR A 251 5.51 -1.57 -18.99
C THR A 251 6.58 -2.31 -18.20
N LEU A 252 7.44 -1.52 -17.57
CA LEU A 252 8.56 -2.00 -16.77
C LEU A 252 8.21 -1.90 -15.29
N CYS A 253 8.62 -2.91 -14.52
CA CYS A 253 8.44 -2.96 -13.06
C CYS A 253 9.80 -2.95 -12.38
N TRP A 254 9.97 -2.10 -11.37
CA TRP A 254 11.13 -2.09 -10.48
C TRP A 254 10.68 -2.18 -9.04
N ALA A 255 11.20 -3.16 -8.31
CA ALA A 255 10.88 -3.35 -6.92
C ALA A 255 12.13 -3.35 -6.07
N ASP A 256 11.96 -2.91 -4.83
CA ASP A 256 12.91 -3.19 -3.76
C ASP A 256 12.22 -4.15 -2.79
N TRP A 257 12.20 -5.40 -3.23
CA TRP A 257 12.03 -6.50 -2.32
C TRP A 257 13.35 -6.58 -1.57
N LYS A 258 13.33 -6.27 -0.27
CA LYS A 258 14.44 -6.64 0.61
C LYS A 258 14.51 -8.16 0.59
N ASP A 259 15.17 -8.70 -0.43
CA ASP A 259 15.46 -10.11 -0.57
C ASP A 259 16.25 -10.45 0.69
N ALA A 260 15.73 -11.40 1.47
CA ALA A 260 16.37 -11.83 2.70
C ALA A 260 17.86 -12.09 2.44
N LEU A 261 18.71 -11.16 2.90
CA LEU A 261 20.08 -11.50 3.22
C LEU A 261 20.02 -12.65 4.24
N PRO A 262 20.92 -13.62 4.15
CA PRO A 262 20.89 -14.78 5.02
C PRO A 262 20.89 -14.31 6.47
N SER A 263 20.05 -14.99 7.25
CA SER A 263 19.91 -14.87 8.71
C SER A 263 21.26 -14.72 9.41
N ASP A 264 21.67 -13.48 9.69
CA ASP A 264 22.73 -13.15 10.67
C ASP A 264 22.84 -11.63 10.97
N SER A 265 21.73 -10.89 10.94
CA SER A 265 21.70 -9.52 11.47
C SER A 265 20.36 -9.17 12.10
N LEU A 266 19.92 -10.03 13.04
CA LEU A 266 19.01 -9.63 14.11
C LEU A 266 19.75 -8.71 15.09
N SER A 267 20.08 -7.48 14.69
CA SER A 267 20.42 -6.36 15.58
C SER A 267 20.95 -5.18 14.78
N GLU A 268 20.04 -4.39 14.20
CA GLU A 268 20.17 -2.93 14.09
C GLU A 268 18.83 -2.37 13.57
N VAL A 269 17.83 -2.39 14.46
CA VAL A 269 16.56 -1.69 14.26
C VAL A 269 16.83 -0.20 14.43
N GLY A 270 17.40 0.42 13.39
CA GLY A 270 17.84 1.79 13.52
C GLY A 270 18.63 2.33 12.33
N GLN A 271 18.31 1.99 11.08
CA GLN A 271 18.75 2.77 9.92
C GLN A 271 18.13 2.24 8.63
N SER A 272 17.56 3.14 7.84
CA SER A 272 17.66 3.09 6.38
C SER A 272 17.19 4.43 5.80
N THR A 273 17.92 5.48 6.13
CA THR A 273 18.21 6.59 5.18
C THR A 273 19.05 6.11 3.99
N LEU A 274 19.36 4.80 3.92
CA LEU A 274 19.97 4.18 2.76
C LEU A 274 19.08 4.40 1.53
N PRO A 275 19.69 4.70 0.37
CA PRO A 275 18.97 4.89 -0.87
C PRO A 275 18.15 3.65 -1.21
N ILE A 276 16.96 3.86 -1.79
CA ILE A 276 16.12 2.76 -2.27
C ILE A 276 16.80 2.14 -3.49
N GLU A 277 17.14 0.86 -3.40
CA GLU A 277 17.74 0.10 -4.49
C GLU A 277 16.66 -0.68 -5.25
N ARG A 278 15.93 0.00 -6.14
CA ARG A 278 14.96 -0.69 -6.99
C ARG A 278 15.67 -1.49 -8.08
N ARG A 279 15.34 -2.78 -8.20
CA ARG A 279 15.81 -3.66 -9.27
C ARG A 279 14.67 -3.96 -10.23
N GLN A 280 14.98 -4.04 -11.52
CA GLN A 280 13.98 -4.42 -12.50
C GLN A 280 13.53 -5.86 -12.24
N VAL A 281 12.21 -6.07 -12.17
CA VAL A 281 11.60 -7.37 -11.96
C VAL A 281 11.25 -7.96 -13.32
N ASP A 282 11.67 -9.20 -13.58
CA ASP A 282 11.27 -9.97 -14.76
C ASP A 282 9.84 -10.51 -14.58
N ILE A 283 8.86 -9.63 -14.77
CA ILE A 283 7.43 -9.94 -14.65
C ILE A 283 6.87 -10.78 -15.81
N ASP A 284 7.67 -11.10 -16.83
CA ASP A 284 7.27 -12.01 -17.91
C ASP A 284 7.50 -13.49 -17.58
N SER A 285 8.38 -13.77 -16.62
CA SER A 285 8.56 -15.11 -16.05
C SER A 285 7.48 -15.42 -15.00
N ASP A 286 7.04 -16.67 -14.91
CA ASP A 286 6.17 -17.14 -13.81
C ASP A 286 6.90 -17.18 -12.46
N ILE A 287 8.24 -17.30 -12.51
CA ILE A 287 9.09 -17.37 -11.31
C ILE A 287 10.07 -16.20 -11.32
N PRO A 288 10.22 -15.47 -10.21
CA PRO A 288 11.29 -14.50 -10.04
C PRO A 288 12.66 -15.08 -10.37
N SER A 289 13.50 -14.33 -11.08
CA SER A 289 14.82 -14.80 -11.53
C SER A 289 15.70 -15.32 -10.39
N TRP A 290 15.69 -14.69 -9.22
CA TRP A 290 16.47 -15.11 -8.05
C TRP A 290 15.98 -16.39 -7.37
N LEU A 291 14.71 -16.79 -7.57
CA LEU A 291 14.21 -18.10 -7.13
C LEU A 291 14.69 -19.22 -8.06
N LYS A 292 14.96 -18.92 -9.33
CA LYS A 292 15.57 -19.87 -10.27
C LYS A 292 17.03 -20.16 -9.92
N GLU A 293 17.74 -19.23 -9.29
CA GLU A 293 19.15 -19.38 -8.89
C GLU A 293 19.36 -20.23 -7.61
N ARG A 294 18.28 -20.53 -6.86
CA ARG A 294 18.33 -21.31 -5.60
C ARG A 294 17.95 -22.78 -5.76
N ASN A 295 17.49 -23.19 -6.94
CA ASN A 295 17.16 -24.58 -7.29
C ASN A 295 18.18 -25.13 -8.30
#